data_AF-A0A0F9IYM1-F1
#
_entry.id   AF-A0A0F9IYM1-F1
#
_cell.length_a   1.000
_cell.length_b   1.000
_cell.length_c   1.000
_cell.angle_alpha   90.00
_cell.angle_beta   90.00
_cell.angle_gamma   90.00
#
_symmetry.space_group_name_H-M   'P 1'
#
loop_
_entity.id
_entity.type
_entity.pdbx_description
1 polymer ?
#
loop_
_entity_poly.entity_id
_entity_poly.type
_entity_poly.pdbx_seq_one_letter_code
_entity_poly.pdbx_strand_id
1 'polypeptide(L)' 'MPHPEIEALDKASKKGQTSAAISACIASEVRAGRDQQQAIAMCMGMAREKGASVPAPKGGS' A
#
# COMPACT_ATOMS: atom_id res chain seq x y z
N MET A 1 -12.95 -25.97 10.27
CA MET A 1 -13.46 -25.03 9.24
C MET A 1 -13.04 -23.63 9.69
N PRO A 2 -12.20 -22.89 8.95
CA PRO A 2 -11.90 -21.51 9.31
C PRO A 2 -13.20 -20.70 9.33
N HIS A 3 -13.43 -19.96 10.41
CA HIS A 3 -14.64 -19.15 10.57
C HIS A 3 -14.55 -17.95 9.62
N PRO A 4 -15.57 -17.67 8.80
CA PRO A 4 -15.53 -16.60 7.80
C PRO A 4 -15.28 -15.20 8.41
N GLU A 5 -15.66 -14.98 9.67
CA GLU A 5 -15.37 -13.76 10.43
C GLU A 5 -13.87 -13.59 10.73
N ILE A 6 -13.16 -14.69 11.02
CA ILE A 6 -11.71 -14.68 11.28
C ILE A 6 -10.95 -14.38 9.98
N GLU A 7 -11.37 -14.95 8.85
CA GLU A 7 -10.78 -14.63 7.55
C GLU A 7 -11.00 -13.16 7.14
N ALA A 8 -12.16 -12.58 7.48
CA ALA A 8 -12.43 -11.17 7.22
C ALA A 8 -11.52 -10.25 8.06
N LEU A 9 -11.34 -10.56 9.36
CA LEU A 9 -10.45 -9.82 10.26
C LEU A 9 -8.97 -9.92 9.83
N ASP A 10 -8.54 -11.10 9.38
CA ASP A 10 -7.19 -11.34 8.88
C ASP A 10 -6.92 -10.54 7.58
N LYS A 11 -7.87 -10.56 6.63
CA LYS A 11 -7.79 -9.75 5.40
C LYS A 11 -7.79 -8.25 5.69
N ALA A 12 -8.59 -7.78 6.65
CA ALA A 12 -8.61 -6.38 7.06
C ALA A 12 -7.29 -5.95 7.72
N SER A 13 -6.72 -6.79 8.59
CA SER A 13 -5.42 -6.54 9.23
C SER A 13 -4.29 -6.48 8.19
N LYS A 14 -4.26 -7.41 7.23
CA LYS A 14 -3.30 -7.41 6.12
C LYS A 14 -3.38 -6.16 5.27
N LYS A 15 -4.60 -5.66 4.99
CA LYS A 15 -4.82 -4.41 4.26
C LYS A 15 -4.29 -3.20 5.01
N GLY A 16 -4.56 -3.08 6.32
CA GLY A 16 -4.05 -1.99 7.15
C GLY A 16 -2.52 -1.98 7.29
N GLN A 17 -1.92 -3.16 7.44
CA GLN A 17 -0.46 -3.32 7.45
C GLN A 17 0.17 -2.93 6.12
N THR A 18 -0.46 -3.31 5.00
CA THR A 18 0.01 -2.98 3.65
C THR A 18 -0.02 -1.47 3.41
N SER A 19 -1.11 -0.78 3.79
CA SER A 19 -1.19 0.68 3.65
C SER A 19 -0.17 1.40 4.54
N ALA A 20 0.03 0.92 5.77
CA ALA A 20 1.02 1.50 6.68
C ALA A 20 2.45 1.34 6.14
N ALA A 21 2.77 0.17 5.57
CA ALA A 21 4.07 -0.09 4.96
C ALA A 21 4.33 0.83 3.75
N ILE A 22 3.31 1.07 2.92
CA ILE A 22 3.41 1.99 1.77
C ILE A 22 3.63 3.43 2.25
N SER A 23 2.89 3.88 3.26
CA SER A 23 3.07 5.20 3.85
C SER A 23 4.47 5.38 4.45
N ALA A 24 5.01 4.36 5.11
CA ALA A 24 6.37 4.38 5.65
C ALA A 24 7.43 4.45 4.54
N CYS A 25 7.23 3.71 3.43
CA CYS A 25 8.07 3.78 2.24
C CYS A 25 8.09 5.21 1.67
N ILE A 26 6.92 5.81 1.45
CA ILE A 26 6.80 7.16 0.90
C ILE A 26 7.52 8.18 1.80
N ALA A 27 7.29 8.12 3.11
CA ALA A 27 7.91 9.03 4.06
C ALA A 27 9.44 8.93 4.07
N SER A 28 9.97 7.71 3.88
CA SER A 28 11.41 7.47 3.81
C SER A 28 12.02 8.05 2.54
N GLU A 29 11.38 7.85 1.39
CA GLU A 29 11.85 8.36 0.10
C GLU A 29 11.76 9.90 0.02
N VAL A 30 10.70 10.50 0.56
CA VAL A 30 10.58 11.96 0.66
C VAL A 30 11.68 12.53 1.57
N ARG A 31 11.98 11.86 2.69
CA ARG A 31 13.10 12.26 3.57
C ARG A 31 14.45 12.12 2.88
N ALA A 32 14.59 11.16 1.96
CA ALA A 32 15.78 11.00 1.13
C ALA A 32 15.90 12.04 0.00
N GLY A 33 14.96 12.98 -0.10
CA GLY A 33 14.98 14.08 -1.06
C GLY A 33 14.30 13.79 -2.38
N ARG A 34 13.57 12.67 -2.52
CA ARG A 34 12.70 12.47 -3.68
C ARG A 34 11.46 13.34 -3.59
N ASP A 35 10.97 13.72 -4.77
CA ASP A 35 9.67 14.36 -4.89
C ASP A 35 8.56 13.43 -4.38
N GLN A 36 7.58 14.02 -3.70
CA GLN A 36 6.49 13.27 -3.07
C GLN A 36 5.67 12.47 -4.10
N GLN A 37 5.39 13.02 -5.28
CA GLN A 37 4.61 12.32 -6.31
C GLN A 37 5.41 11.17 -6.91
N GLN A 38 6.72 11.36 -7.08
CA GLN A 38 7.61 10.30 -7.55
C GLN A 38 7.74 9.16 -6.52
N ALA A 39 7.88 9.51 -5.23
CA ALA A 39 7.92 8.55 -4.13
C ALA A 39 6.62 7.73 -4.02
N ILE A 40 5.47 8.38 -4.17
CA ILE A 40 4.16 7.72 -4.18
C ILE A 40 4.06 6.74 -5.34
N ALA A 41 4.39 7.17 -6.58
CA ALA A 41 4.33 6.32 -7.75
C ALA A 41 5.25 5.09 -7.62
N MET A 42 6.46 5.28 -7.09
CA MET A 42 7.42 4.21 -6.87
C MET A 42 6.94 3.20 -5.81
N CYS A 43 6.59 3.68 -4.62
CA CYS A 43 6.15 2.80 -3.52
C CYS A 43 4.84 2.08 -3.86
N MET A 44 3.90 2.72 -4.55
CA MET A 44 2.68 2.06 -5.03
C MET A 44 2.96 1.07 -6.17
N GLY A 45 3.90 1.37 -7.07
CA GLY A 45 4.36 0.44 -8.10
C GLY A 45 4.94 -0.85 -7.51
N MET A 46 5.88 -0.72 -6.58
CA MET A 46 6.49 -1.86 -5.88
C MET A 46 5.45 -2.70 -5.11
N ALA A 47 4.47 -2.03 -4.49
CA ALA A 47 3.39 -2.72 -3.81
C ALA A 47 2.54 -3.55 -4.78
N ARG A 48 2.20 -3.02 -5.97
CA ARG A 48 1.48 -3.78 -7.01
C ARG A 48 2.27 -4.99 -7.50
N GLU A 49 3.56 -4.81 -7.75
CA GLU A 49 4.43 -5.91 -8.21
C GLU A 49 4.51 -7.03 -7.18
N LYS A 50 4.44 -6.70 -5.89
CA LYS A 50 4.38 -7.67 -4.79
C LYS A 50 2.97 -8.24 -4.52
N GLY A 51 1.98 -7.91 -5.35
CA GLY A 51 0.61 -8.43 -5.23
C GLY A 51 -0.23 -7.74 -4.14
N ALA A 52 0.21 -6.59 -3.62
CA ALA A 52 -0.59 -5.81 -2.71
C ALA A 52 -1.83 -5.26 -3.41
N SER A 53 -2.99 -5.38 -2.77
CA SER A 53 -4.23 -4.73 -3.22
C SER A 53 -4.18 -3.23 -2.94
N VAL A 54 -3.33 -2.51 -3.69
CA VAL A 54 -3.30 -1.05 -3.64
C VAL A 54 -4.43 -0.47 -4.49
N PRO A 55 -5.12 0.57 -4.01
CA PRO A 55 -6.11 1.26 -4.81
C PRO A 55 -5.42 1.78 -6.07
N ALA A 56 -6.06 1.58 -7.23
CA ALA A 56 -5.54 2.16 -8.45
C ALA A 56 -5.48 3.68 -8.30
N PRO A 57 -4.40 4.34 -8.79
CA PRO A 57 -4.38 5.78 -8.82
C PRO A 57 -5.64 6.22 -9.58
N LYS A 58 -6.49 7.02 -8.93
CA LYS A 58 -7.66 7.63 -9.56
C LYS A 58 -7.17 8.62 -10.61
N GLY A 59 -6.75 8.10 -11.75
CA GLY A 59 -6.61 8.85 -12.99
C GLY A 59 -7.95 8.77 -13.72
N GLY A 60 -8.81 9.74 -13.47
CA GLY A 60 -10.00 10.00 -14.26
C GLY A 60 -10.03 11.49 -14.55
N SER A 61 -9.60 11.86 -15.75
CA SER A 61 -9.80 13.17 -16.36
C SER A 61 -11.28 13.49 -16.51
#